data_AF-A0A4Q0SKZ3-F1
#
_entry.id   AF-A0A4Q0SKZ3-F1
#
_cell.length_a   1.000
_cell.length_b   1.000
_cell.length_c   1.000
_cell.angle_alpha   90.00
_cell.angle_beta   90.00
_cell.angle_gamma   90.00
#
_symmetry.space_group_name_H-M   'P 1'
#
loop_
_entity.id
_entity.type
_entity.pdbx_description
1 polymer ?
#
loop_
_entity_poly.entity_id
_entity_poly.type
_entity_poly.pdbx_seq_one_letter_code
_entity_poly.pdbx_strand_id
1 'polypeptide(L)'
;NVVTTDDQEAAGNFGGLAIPPDERYARAREYIDVTFGLWDSFESDAVVVDRENAIYVDVSKVHPLNYEGKHLKVRGPINIERSPQGRPVIAQAGGSAEGLALAAMCADVVFSVANNPQKARETRQKIRELAPKYDRSPDDIKFLAGLSVIVGKTDAEAQAKLDYLVDTMPPAMGTESLSVFLGVDLNDVDLDKPFPLERLPEKPKASSALFDAYVAFVKQGKTLRELIRLFAEKQVGNGVVGSPERVADTLEEWVREEGADGFVLMFQMLPTGLEDFVELVVPELRKRGIFREAYESTQLRGHLDIPYPKNRYESK
;
A
#
# COMPACT_ATOMS: atom_id res chain seq x y z
N ASN A 1 -5.94 -2.92 6.66
CA ASN A 1 -5.41 -1.63 6.16
C ASN A 1 -6.22 -0.52 6.81
N VAL A 2 -5.55 0.41 7.49
CA VAL A 2 -6.19 1.58 8.10
C VAL A 2 -6.21 2.70 7.07
N VAL A 3 -7.41 3.14 6.69
CA VAL A 3 -7.64 4.15 5.66
C VAL A 3 -8.38 5.32 6.27
N THR A 4 -7.85 6.54 6.07
CA THR A 4 -8.44 7.78 6.61
C THR A 4 -9.37 8.50 5.64
N THR A 5 -9.47 8.03 4.39
CA THR A 5 -10.18 8.59 3.23
C THR A 5 -9.80 10.02 2.85
N ASP A 6 -9.85 10.31 1.55
CA ASP A 6 -9.70 11.63 0.94
C ASP A 6 -10.80 11.93 -0.09
N ASP A 7 -11.51 10.90 -0.55
CA ASP A 7 -12.71 11.02 -1.37
C ASP A 7 -13.85 11.70 -0.59
N GLN A 8 -14.31 12.84 -1.10
CA GLN A 8 -15.41 13.62 -0.54
C GLN A 8 -16.77 13.00 -0.85
N GLU A 9 -16.91 12.28 -1.97
CA GLU A 9 -18.18 11.66 -2.36
C GLU A 9 -18.55 10.51 -1.41
N ALA A 10 -17.54 9.82 -0.86
CA ALA A 10 -17.73 8.78 0.14
C ALA A 10 -18.56 9.25 1.34
N ALA A 11 -18.44 10.52 1.76
CA ALA A 11 -19.20 11.07 2.88
C ALA A 11 -20.72 11.02 2.64
N GLY A 12 -21.19 11.12 1.39
CA GLY A 12 -22.60 11.05 1.03
C GLY A 12 -23.27 9.72 1.45
N ASN A 13 -22.50 8.63 1.50
CA ASN A 13 -22.99 7.31 1.92
C ASN A 13 -23.07 7.13 3.44
N PHE A 14 -22.53 8.05 4.24
CA PHE A 14 -22.46 7.96 5.70
C PHE A 14 -23.09 9.18 6.41
N GLY A 15 -24.12 9.77 5.79
CA GLY A 15 -24.86 10.90 6.35
C GLY A 15 -24.28 12.29 6.02
N GLY A 16 -23.36 12.38 5.06
CA GLY A 16 -22.90 13.66 4.47
C GLY A 16 -21.96 14.49 5.36
N LEU A 17 -21.52 13.96 6.49
CA LEU A 17 -20.62 14.66 7.41
C LEU A 17 -19.19 14.67 6.84
N ALA A 18 -18.84 15.75 6.14
CA ALA A 18 -17.48 16.02 5.74
C ALA A 18 -16.59 16.19 6.98
N ILE A 19 -15.53 15.39 7.08
CA ILE A 19 -14.53 15.51 8.14
C ILE A 19 -13.45 16.47 7.64
N PRO A 20 -13.12 17.54 8.40
CA PRO A 20 -12.03 18.43 8.04
C PRO A 20 -10.71 17.65 7.84
N PRO A 21 -9.91 17.95 6.80
CA PRO A 21 -8.67 17.22 6.52
C PRO A 21 -7.65 17.22 7.67
N ASP A 22 -7.66 18.26 8.50
CA ASP A 22 -6.85 18.40 9.71
C ASP A 22 -7.36 17.54 10.88
N GLU A 23 -8.68 17.32 10.98
CA GLU A 23 -9.27 16.47 12.02
C GLU A 23 -9.23 14.97 11.71
N ARG A 24 -9.13 14.57 10.42
CA ARG A 24 -9.20 13.15 10.02
C ARG A 24 -8.18 12.27 10.75
N TYR A 25 -6.95 12.77 10.93
CA TYR A 25 -5.88 12.02 11.58
C TYR A 25 -6.03 11.98 13.09
N ALA A 26 -6.57 13.04 13.71
CA ALA A 26 -6.90 13.03 15.13
C ALA A 26 -7.97 11.97 15.43
N ARG A 27 -9.04 11.94 14.63
CA ARG A 27 -10.08 10.92 14.72
C ARG A 27 -9.55 9.51 14.45
N ALA A 28 -8.66 9.35 13.46
CA ALA A 28 -8.03 8.07 13.17
C ALA A 28 -7.18 7.54 14.33
N ARG A 29 -6.41 8.41 15.00
CA ARG A 29 -5.64 8.04 16.20
C ARG A 29 -6.56 7.54 17.31
N GLU A 30 -7.58 8.32 17.64
CA GLU A 30 -8.57 7.95 18.65
C GLU A 30 -9.29 6.62 18.31
N TYR A 31 -9.63 6.38 17.04
CA TYR A 31 -10.22 5.12 16.60
C TYR A 31 -9.28 3.93 16.78
N ILE A 32 -8.00 4.09 16.45
CA ILE A 32 -6.98 3.04 16.60
C ILE A 32 -6.72 2.75 18.08
N ASP A 33 -6.62 3.78 18.92
CA ASP A 33 -6.41 3.62 20.37
C ASP A 33 -7.56 2.84 21.01
N VAL A 34 -8.80 3.19 20.65
CA VAL A 34 -10.00 2.46 21.08
C VAL A 34 -9.97 1.01 20.59
N THR A 35 -9.66 0.80 19.32
CA THR A 35 -9.63 -0.55 18.72
C THR A 35 -8.57 -1.43 19.37
N PHE A 36 -7.36 -0.92 19.54
CA PHE A 36 -6.28 -1.63 20.23
C PHE A 36 -6.63 -1.88 21.70
N GLY A 37 -7.30 -0.93 22.36
CA GLY A 37 -7.78 -1.09 23.73
C GLY A 37 -8.81 -2.19 23.89
N LEU A 38 -9.77 -2.25 22.97
CA LEU A 38 -10.76 -3.33 22.93
C LEU A 38 -10.11 -4.69 22.65
N TRP A 39 -9.13 -4.76 21.74
CA TRP A 39 -8.41 -6.01 21.48
C TRP A 39 -7.54 -6.47 22.65
N ASP A 40 -7.12 -5.57 23.54
CA ASP A 40 -6.41 -5.95 24.76
C ASP A 40 -7.35 -6.27 25.94
N SER A 41 -8.68 -6.17 25.78
CA SER A 41 -9.65 -6.40 26.87
C SER A 41 -9.56 -7.78 27.53
N PHE A 42 -9.03 -8.80 26.87
CA PHE A 42 -8.79 -10.13 27.46
C PHE A 42 -7.28 -10.34 27.54
N GLU A 43 -6.70 -10.69 28.68
CA GLU A 43 -5.30 -11.16 28.71
C GLU A 43 -5.16 -12.48 27.93
N SER A 44 -3.93 -12.82 27.51
CA SER A 44 -3.65 -13.98 26.67
C SER A 44 -4.09 -15.32 27.27
N ASP A 45 -4.21 -15.43 28.58
CA ASP A 45 -4.64 -16.63 29.30
C ASP A 45 -5.96 -16.41 30.08
N ALA A 46 -6.76 -15.41 29.68
CA ALA A 46 -8.06 -15.14 30.30
C ALA A 46 -9.09 -16.26 30.05
N VAL A 47 -9.02 -16.97 28.91
CA VAL A 47 -9.91 -18.10 28.61
C VAL A 47 -9.25 -19.39 29.06
N VAL A 48 -9.78 -19.98 30.14
CA VAL A 48 -9.15 -21.12 30.85
C VAL A 48 -9.82 -22.47 30.57
N VAL A 49 -11.13 -22.47 30.28
CA VAL A 49 -11.93 -23.68 29.98
C VAL A 49 -11.76 -24.80 31.02
N ASP A 50 -11.90 -24.47 32.30
CA ASP A 50 -11.87 -25.41 33.42
C ASP A 50 -13.25 -26.05 33.64
N ARG A 51 -13.37 -27.31 33.23
CA ARG A 51 -14.62 -28.09 33.35
C ARG A 51 -14.91 -28.60 34.76
N GLU A 52 -13.87 -28.78 35.59
CA GLU A 52 -14.02 -29.32 36.94
C GLU A 52 -14.60 -28.27 37.88
N ASN A 53 -14.14 -27.02 37.74
CA ASN A 53 -14.59 -25.89 38.55
C ASN A 53 -15.68 -25.03 37.87
N ALA A 54 -16.11 -25.41 36.66
CA ALA A 54 -17.09 -24.69 35.84
C ALA A 54 -16.67 -23.23 35.53
N ILE A 55 -15.39 -23.01 35.26
CA ILE A 55 -14.83 -21.69 34.92
C ILE A 55 -14.45 -21.67 33.44
N TYR A 56 -15.17 -20.89 32.63
CA TYR A 56 -14.79 -20.69 31.23
C TYR A 56 -13.71 -19.62 31.07
N VAL A 57 -13.84 -18.50 31.79
CA VAL A 57 -12.98 -17.31 31.72
C VAL A 57 -12.61 -16.85 33.13
N ASP A 58 -11.34 -16.49 33.33
CA ASP A 58 -10.89 -15.73 34.49
C ASP A 58 -11.28 -14.25 34.33
N VAL A 59 -12.34 -13.85 35.01
CA VAL A 59 -12.89 -12.49 34.93
C VAL A 59 -11.93 -11.42 35.48
N SER A 60 -10.92 -11.80 36.28
CA SER A 60 -9.92 -10.85 36.78
C SER A 60 -8.95 -10.39 35.67
N LYS A 61 -8.91 -11.14 34.57
CA LYS A 61 -8.11 -10.90 33.37
C LYS A 61 -8.92 -10.33 32.20
N VAL A 62 -10.14 -9.86 32.48
CA VAL A 62 -11.02 -9.20 31.51
C VAL A 62 -11.24 -7.76 31.92
N HIS A 63 -10.79 -6.84 31.07
CA HIS A 63 -10.65 -5.43 31.39
C HIS A 63 -11.58 -4.55 30.53
N PRO A 64 -12.46 -3.75 31.15
CA PRO A 64 -13.18 -2.71 30.41
C PRO A 64 -12.19 -1.64 29.92
N LEU A 65 -12.49 -1.06 28.76
CA LEU A 65 -11.66 -0.02 28.16
C LEU A 65 -11.91 1.35 28.82
N ASN A 66 -13.18 1.69 29.10
CA ASN A 66 -13.61 2.97 29.66
C ASN A 66 -13.01 4.21 28.98
N TYR A 67 -12.93 4.19 27.64
CA TYR A 67 -12.39 5.29 26.86
C TYR A 67 -13.41 6.42 26.69
N GLU A 68 -12.99 7.65 26.98
CA GLU A 68 -13.76 8.87 26.73
C GLU A 68 -12.87 9.91 26.04
N GLY A 69 -12.99 10.02 24.72
CA GLY A 69 -12.25 10.99 23.91
C GLY A 69 -13.15 12.04 23.25
N LYS A 70 -12.57 12.78 22.29
CA LYS A 70 -13.28 13.87 21.57
C LYS A 70 -14.33 13.30 20.63
N HIS A 71 -14.04 12.16 19.99
CA HIS A 71 -14.86 11.59 18.93
C HIS A 71 -15.58 10.30 19.33
N LEU A 72 -15.08 9.55 20.32
CA LEU A 72 -15.55 8.23 20.73
C LEU A 72 -15.69 8.13 22.25
N LYS A 73 -16.73 7.42 22.69
CA LYS A 73 -16.93 7.01 24.08
C LYS A 73 -17.26 5.52 24.10
N VAL A 74 -16.34 4.71 24.63
CA VAL A 74 -16.41 3.24 24.53
C VAL A 74 -16.04 2.61 25.86
N ARG A 75 -17.02 1.99 26.52
CA ARG A 75 -16.84 1.32 27.81
C ARG A 75 -16.06 0.01 27.71
N GLY A 76 -16.33 -0.82 26.71
CA GLY A 76 -15.85 -2.21 26.67
C GLY A 76 -16.42 -3.08 27.82
N PRO A 77 -15.80 -4.25 28.10
CA PRO A 77 -14.81 -4.92 27.27
C PRO A 77 -15.40 -5.35 25.91
N ILE A 78 -14.56 -5.76 24.96
CA ILE A 78 -15.05 -6.47 23.77
C ILE A 78 -15.66 -7.83 24.18
N ASN A 79 -16.40 -8.50 23.31
CA ASN A 79 -17.06 -9.79 23.59
C ASN A 79 -16.37 -10.99 22.91
N ILE A 80 -15.08 -10.86 22.58
CA ILE A 80 -14.28 -11.89 21.92
C ILE A 80 -12.87 -11.93 22.51
N GLU A 81 -12.30 -13.13 22.63
CA GLU A 81 -10.93 -13.34 23.10
C GLU A 81 -9.88 -12.80 22.13
N ARG A 82 -8.64 -12.66 22.62
CA ARG A 82 -7.50 -12.26 21.79
C ARG A 82 -7.20 -13.29 20.71
N SER A 83 -6.75 -12.78 19.57
CA SER A 83 -6.27 -13.64 18.48
C SER A 83 -5.00 -14.40 18.91
N PRO A 84 -4.71 -15.59 18.34
CA PRO A 84 -3.44 -16.28 18.56
C PRO A 84 -2.18 -15.48 18.18
N GLN A 85 -2.33 -14.42 17.37
CA GLN A 85 -1.26 -13.47 17.03
C GLN A 85 -1.38 -12.14 17.80
N GLY A 86 -2.14 -12.13 18.89
CA GLY A 86 -2.46 -10.99 19.74
C GLY A 86 -3.53 -10.09 19.13
N ARG A 87 -3.24 -9.47 17.98
CA ARG A 87 -4.18 -8.65 17.20
C ARG A 87 -3.90 -8.73 15.69
N PRO A 88 -4.87 -8.40 14.82
CA PRO A 88 -4.65 -8.34 13.38
C PRO A 88 -3.42 -7.51 12.98
N VAL A 89 -2.77 -7.86 11.87
CA VAL A 89 -1.67 -7.06 11.30
C VAL A 89 -2.23 -5.76 10.73
N ILE A 90 -1.60 -4.64 11.10
CA ILE A 90 -2.04 -3.30 10.74
C ILE A 90 -1.21 -2.77 9.59
N ALA A 91 -1.85 -2.69 8.42
CA ALA A 91 -1.29 -2.03 7.24
C ALA A 91 -1.72 -0.55 7.18
N GLN A 92 -0.88 0.34 6.65
CA GLN A 92 -1.18 1.76 6.39
C GLN A 92 -0.40 2.28 5.17
N ALA A 93 -0.90 3.32 4.49
CA ALA A 93 -0.29 3.86 3.25
C ALA A 93 -0.27 5.41 3.12
N GLY A 94 -0.35 6.13 4.22
CA GLY A 94 -0.43 7.60 4.22
C GLY A 94 0.93 8.26 4.00
N GLY A 95 1.06 9.02 2.91
CA GLY A 95 2.31 9.71 2.54
C GLY A 95 2.49 11.14 3.11
N SER A 96 1.49 11.72 3.77
CA SER A 96 1.62 13.04 4.42
C SER A 96 2.38 12.95 5.74
N ALA A 97 2.83 14.07 6.29
CA ALA A 97 3.54 14.08 7.59
C ALA A 97 2.71 13.42 8.71
N GLU A 98 1.42 13.70 8.75
CA GLU A 98 0.47 13.10 9.70
C GLU A 98 0.21 11.63 9.39
N GLY A 99 0.19 11.26 8.11
CA GLY A 99 0.08 9.88 7.64
C GLY A 99 1.27 9.03 8.09
N LEU A 100 2.49 9.54 7.93
CA LEU A 100 3.72 8.90 8.41
C LEU A 100 3.74 8.81 9.93
N ALA A 101 3.27 9.84 10.64
CA ALA A 101 3.15 9.80 12.10
C ALA A 101 2.13 8.76 12.58
N LEU A 102 0.97 8.65 11.91
CA LEU A 102 -0.01 7.60 12.19
C LEU A 102 0.58 6.21 11.92
N ALA A 103 1.31 6.05 10.81
CA ALA A 103 1.97 4.81 10.46
C ALA A 103 3.00 4.38 11.53
N ALA A 104 3.87 5.31 11.94
CA ALA A 104 4.86 5.06 12.99
C ALA A 104 4.19 4.62 14.31
N MET A 105 3.05 5.23 14.65
CA MET A 105 2.29 4.91 15.85
C MET A 105 1.70 3.48 15.84
N CYS A 106 1.09 3.04 14.73
CA CYS A 106 0.25 1.84 14.76
C CYS A 106 0.56 0.76 13.73
N ALA A 107 1.27 1.07 12.65
CA ALA A 107 1.40 0.16 11.52
C ALA A 107 2.45 -0.92 11.78
N ASP A 108 2.06 -2.17 11.58
CA ASP A 108 2.96 -3.32 11.46
C ASP A 108 3.59 -3.33 10.04
N VAL A 109 2.79 -2.92 9.05
CA VAL A 109 3.19 -2.85 7.63
C VAL A 109 2.85 -1.46 7.08
N VAL A 110 3.81 -0.81 6.44
CA VAL A 110 3.55 0.38 5.65
C VAL A 110 3.78 0.04 4.20
N PHE A 111 2.86 0.44 3.32
CA PHE A 111 3.07 0.28 1.88
C PHE A 111 2.91 1.61 1.17
N SER A 112 3.68 1.78 0.09
CA SER A 112 3.66 2.99 -0.72
C SER A 112 3.78 2.63 -2.18
N VAL A 113 3.02 3.29 -3.05
CA VAL A 113 3.25 3.21 -4.49
C VAL A 113 4.51 4.03 -4.77
N ALA A 114 5.65 3.36 -4.88
CA ALA A 114 6.94 3.98 -5.12
C ALA A 114 7.47 3.50 -6.46
N ASN A 115 7.78 4.44 -7.36
CA ASN A 115 8.42 4.16 -8.65
C ASN A 115 9.92 4.50 -8.63
N ASN A 116 10.48 4.76 -7.45
CA ASN A 116 11.86 5.16 -7.26
C ASN A 116 12.40 4.62 -5.91
N PRO A 117 13.44 3.77 -5.91
CA PRO A 117 14.02 3.20 -4.68
C PRO A 117 14.49 4.26 -3.69
N GLN A 118 15.14 5.32 -4.16
CA GLN A 118 15.66 6.40 -3.31
C GLN A 118 14.54 7.13 -2.57
N LYS A 119 13.43 7.44 -3.26
CA LYS A 119 12.26 8.07 -2.62
C LYS A 119 11.57 7.13 -1.64
N ALA A 120 11.53 5.84 -1.95
CA ALA A 120 11.02 4.81 -1.06
C ALA A 120 11.86 4.73 0.23
N ARG A 121 13.18 4.71 0.08
CA ARG A 121 14.16 4.75 1.19
C ARG A 121 13.98 5.97 2.08
N GLU A 122 13.85 7.17 1.50
CA GLU A 122 13.58 8.40 2.27
C GLU A 122 12.28 8.32 3.07
N THR A 123 11.23 7.74 2.48
CA THR A 123 9.94 7.55 3.15
C THR A 123 10.06 6.54 4.29
N ARG A 124 10.73 5.41 4.05
CA ARG A 124 11.04 4.38 5.04
C ARG A 124 11.83 4.97 6.20
N GLN A 125 12.87 5.77 5.91
CA GLN A 125 13.70 6.41 6.92
C GLN A 125 12.88 7.36 7.83
N LYS A 126 11.98 8.18 7.25
CA LYS A 126 11.11 9.06 8.05
C LYS A 126 10.24 8.30 9.04
N ILE A 127 9.69 7.15 8.64
CA ILE A 127 8.88 6.31 9.52
C ILE A 127 9.75 5.71 10.64
N ARG A 128 10.94 5.22 10.28
CA ARG A 128 11.91 4.68 11.23
C ARG A 128 12.34 5.72 12.27
N GLU A 129 12.53 6.97 11.87
CA GLU A 129 12.85 8.10 12.78
C GLU A 129 11.68 8.46 13.71
N LEU A 130 10.44 8.21 13.29
CA LEU A 130 9.24 8.49 14.09
C LEU A 130 8.87 7.37 15.06
N ALA A 131 9.22 6.11 14.76
CA ALA A 131 8.82 4.94 15.57
C ALA A 131 9.20 5.04 17.07
N PRO A 132 10.40 5.52 17.46
CA PRO A 132 10.77 5.64 18.87
C PRO A 132 9.90 6.62 19.67
N LYS A 133 9.23 7.59 19.02
CA LYS A 133 8.28 8.50 19.69
C LYS A 133 7.04 7.79 20.21
N TYR A 134 6.81 6.56 19.77
CA TYR A 134 5.66 5.73 20.12
C TYR A 134 6.10 4.43 20.81
N ASP A 135 7.30 4.40 21.41
CA ASP A 135 7.88 3.24 22.11
C ASP A 135 7.99 1.98 21.24
N ARG A 136 8.22 2.17 19.93
CA ARG A 136 8.37 1.07 18.96
C ARG A 136 9.78 1.02 18.40
N SER A 137 10.26 -0.20 18.12
CA SER A 137 11.48 -0.35 17.33
C SER A 137 11.18 0.02 15.87
N PRO A 138 12.09 0.73 15.19
CA PRO A 138 12.00 0.94 13.75
C PRO A 138 11.91 -0.36 12.94
N ASP A 139 12.44 -1.47 13.47
CA ASP A 139 12.46 -2.78 12.82
C ASP A 139 11.14 -3.56 12.98
N ASP A 140 10.23 -3.08 13.85
CA ASP A 140 8.89 -3.64 14.04
C ASP A 140 7.92 -3.22 12.91
N ILE A 141 8.37 -2.37 11.99
CA ILE A 141 7.57 -1.82 10.89
C ILE A 141 8.16 -2.28 9.57
N LYS A 142 7.45 -3.14 8.85
CA LYS A 142 7.87 -3.57 7.50
C LYS A 142 7.41 -2.56 6.46
N PHE A 143 8.32 -2.08 5.63
CA PHE A 143 8.01 -1.17 4.53
C PHE A 143 7.95 -1.92 3.21
N LEU A 144 6.78 -1.96 2.56
CA LEU A 144 6.55 -2.67 1.31
C LEU A 144 6.38 -1.69 0.15
N ALA A 145 7.25 -1.78 -0.86
CA ALA A 145 7.10 -0.98 -2.07
C ALA A 145 6.03 -1.58 -2.99
N GLY A 146 5.10 -0.76 -3.46
CA GLY A 146 4.14 -1.12 -4.50
C GLY A 146 4.84 -1.15 -5.85
N LEU A 147 4.89 -2.31 -6.50
CA LEU A 147 5.59 -2.50 -7.77
C LEU A 147 4.69 -3.21 -8.78
N SER A 148 4.49 -2.60 -9.94
CA SER A 148 3.87 -3.26 -11.08
C SER A 148 4.86 -4.22 -11.74
N VAL A 149 4.41 -5.42 -12.07
CA VAL A 149 5.26 -6.45 -12.68
C VAL A 149 4.59 -7.06 -13.91
N ILE A 150 5.31 -7.10 -15.02
CA ILE A 150 4.97 -7.90 -16.20
C ILE A 150 6.15 -8.82 -16.50
N VAL A 151 5.90 -10.13 -16.42
CA VAL A 151 6.94 -11.15 -16.61
C VAL A 151 6.74 -11.87 -17.95
N GLY A 152 7.83 -12.06 -18.69
CA GLY A 152 7.91 -12.99 -19.83
C GLY A 152 9.07 -13.95 -19.60
N LYS A 153 9.19 -15.03 -20.38
CA LYS A 153 10.37 -15.92 -20.28
C LYS A 153 11.64 -15.22 -20.76
N THR A 154 11.47 -14.18 -21.58
CA THR A 154 12.53 -13.28 -22.03
C THR A 154 12.05 -11.83 -21.89
N ASP A 155 12.97 -10.88 -21.91
CA ASP A 155 12.61 -9.45 -21.91
C ASP A 155 11.73 -9.08 -23.11
N ALA A 156 11.99 -9.70 -24.28
CA ALA A 156 11.19 -9.48 -25.49
C ALA A 156 9.75 -9.98 -25.34
N GLU A 157 9.55 -11.14 -24.71
CA GLU A 157 8.19 -11.63 -24.41
C GLU A 157 7.46 -10.73 -23.41
N ALA A 158 8.15 -10.25 -22.37
CA ALA A 158 7.56 -9.34 -21.40
C ALA A 158 7.16 -8.00 -22.05
N GLN A 159 8.02 -7.47 -22.92
CA GLN A 159 7.74 -6.26 -23.69
C GLN A 159 6.56 -6.47 -24.64
N ALA A 160 6.48 -7.61 -25.33
CA ALA A 160 5.34 -7.92 -26.19
C ALA A 160 4.01 -8.00 -25.41
N LYS A 161 4.03 -8.49 -24.16
CA LYS A 161 2.86 -8.46 -23.26
C LYS A 161 2.47 -7.01 -22.91
N LEU A 162 3.44 -6.15 -22.60
CA LEU A 162 3.17 -4.72 -22.36
C LEU A 162 2.59 -4.04 -23.60
N ASP A 163 3.21 -4.24 -24.76
CA ASP A 163 2.75 -3.66 -26.03
C ASP A 163 1.33 -4.11 -26.36
N TYR A 164 1.00 -5.40 -26.17
CA TYR A 164 -0.35 -5.91 -26.34
C TYR A 164 -1.37 -5.18 -25.46
N LEU A 165 -1.06 -4.98 -24.17
CA LEU A 165 -1.95 -4.28 -23.23
C LEU A 165 -2.16 -2.82 -23.64
N VAL A 166 -1.08 -2.15 -24.04
CA VAL A 166 -1.10 -0.75 -24.48
C VAL A 166 -1.86 -0.58 -25.78
N ASP A 167 -1.60 -1.44 -26.77
CA ASP A 167 -2.17 -1.33 -28.12
C ASP A 167 -3.63 -1.81 -28.18
N THR A 168 -4.07 -2.62 -27.23
CA THR A 168 -5.48 -3.06 -27.11
C THR A 168 -6.35 -2.05 -26.33
N MET A 169 -5.74 -1.05 -25.69
CA MET A 169 -6.48 -0.02 -24.96
C MET A 169 -7.40 0.78 -25.91
N PRO A 170 -8.72 0.87 -25.64
CA PRO A 170 -9.60 1.68 -26.45
C PRO A 170 -9.15 3.16 -26.48
N PRO A 171 -9.03 3.80 -27.65
CA PRO A 171 -8.53 5.16 -27.73
C PRO A 171 -9.29 6.17 -26.87
N ALA A 172 -10.62 6.02 -26.76
CA ALA A 172 -11.45 6.88 -25.92
C ALA A 172 -11.06 6.84 -24.43
N MET A 173 -10.75 5.65 -23.91
CA MET A 173 -10.30 5.48 -22.52
C MET A 173 -8.92 6.12 -22.31
N GLY A 174 -8.03 6.00 -23.29
CA GLY A 174 -6.72 6.66 -23.28
C GLY A 174 -6.84 8.19 -23.30
N THR A 175 -7.73 8.72 -24.14
CA THR A 175 -8.05 10.16 -24.20
C THR A 175 -8.60 10.67 -22.87
N GLU A 176 -9.56 9.97 -22.26
CA GLU A 176 -10.14 10.35 -20.98
C GLU A 176 -9.08 10.33 -19.86
N SER A 177 -8.27 9.27 -19.79
CA SER A 177 -7.23 9.14 -18.76
C SER A 177 -6.16 10.23 -18.88
N LEU A 178 -5.74 10.55 -20.12
CA LEU A 178 -4.81 11.64 -20.38
C LEU A 178 -5.44 13.01 -20.08
N SER A 179 -6.72 13.19 -20.40
CA SER A 179 -7.50 14.40 -20.11
C SER A 179 -7.58 14.66 -18.61
N VAL A 180 -7.83 13.62 -17.81
CA VAL A 180 -7.83 13.70 -16.34
C VAL A 180 -6.44 14.06 -15.82
N PHE A 181 -5.39 13.41 -16.31
CA PHE A 181 -4.01 13.66 -15.88
C PHE A 181 -3.55 15.10 -16.16
N LEU A 182 -3.78 15.59 -17.39
CA LEU A 182 -3.44 16.96 -17.78
C LEU A 182 -4.44 17.99 -17.24
N GLY A 183 -5.67 17.55 -16.98
CA GLY A 183 -6.74 18.42 -16.51
C GLY A 183 -7.39 19.27 -17.58
N VAL A 184 -7.39 18.81 -18.82
CA VAL A 184 -7.92 19.50 -20.01
C VAL A 184 -8.79 18.53 -20.81
N ASP A 185 -9.81 19.04 -21.48
CA ASP A 185 -10.68 18.21 -22.32
C ASP A 185 -10.02 17.95 -23.68
N LEU A 186 -9.91 16.68 -24.05
CA LEU A 186 -9.34 16.21 -25.32
C LEU A 186 -10.35 15.42 -26.17
N ASN A 187 -11.62 15.33 -25.75
CA ASN A 187 -12.61 14.47 -26.42
C ASN A 187 -12.96 14.91 -27.85
N ASP A 188 -12.79 16.19 -28.18
CA ASP A 188 -13.01 16.76 -29.51
C ASP A 188 -11.72 16.86 -30.35
N VAL A 189 -10.58 16.40 -29.84
CA VAL A 189 -9.29 16.48 -30.52
C VAL A 189 -9.09 15.28 -31.43
N ASP A 190 -8.72 15.55 -32.69
CA ASP A 190 -8.38 14.52 -33.68
C ASP A 190 -7.10 13.77 -33.27
N LEU A 191 -7.23 12.45 -33.07
CA LEU A 191 -6.15 11.60 -32.57
C LEU A 191 -4.94 11.54 -33.52
N ASP A 192 -5.18 11.73 -34.82
CA ASP A 192 -4.14 11.62 -35.85
C ASP A 192 -3.47 12.97 -36.17
N LYS A 193 -3.78 14.00 -35.37
CA LYS A 193 -3.12 15.31 -35.40
C LYS A 193 -2.23 15.53 -34.18
N PRO A 194 -1.25 16.46 -34.26
CA PRO A 194 -0.48 16.86 -33.10
C PRO A 194 -1.36 17.39 -31.96
N PHE A 195 -0.87 17.25 -30.72
CA PHE A 195 -1.54 17.83 -29.55
C PHE A 195 -1.70 19.36 -29.72
N PRO A 196 -2.90 19.93 -29.45
CA PRO A 196 -3.15 21.37 -29.56
C PRO A 196 -2.39 22.14 -28.47
N LEU A 197 -1.29 22.80 -28.84
CA LEU A 197 -0.39 23.47 -27.89
C LEU A 197 -1.08 24.51 -27.00
N GLU A 198 -2.13 25.16 -27.52
CA GLU A 198 -2.96 26.11 -26.79
C GLU A 198 -3.75 25.48 -25.63
N ARG A 199 -3.93 24.16 -25.64
CA ARG A 199 -4.55 23.40 -24.53
C ARG A 199 -3.53 22.78 -23.59
N LEU A 200 -2.23 22.97 -23.82
CA LEU A 200 -1.21 22.41 -22.93
C LEU A 200 -1.20 23.21 -21.62
N PRO A 201 -1.43 22.58 -20.45
CA PRO A 201 -1.38 23.29 -19.19
C PRO A 201 -0.01 23.93 -18.94
N GLU A 202 0.04 25.04 -18.21
CA GLU A 202 1.32 25.63 -17.78
C GLU A 202 1.94 24.89 -16.59
N LYS A 203 1.12 24.19 -15.80
CA LYS A 203 1.53 23.53 -14.56
C LYS A 203 0.93 22.13 -14.45
N PRO A 204 1.67 21.17 -13.87
CA PRO A 204 1.15 19.84 -13.60
C PRO A 204 0.05 19.87 -12.53
N LYS A 205 -0.99 19.05 -12.70
CA LYS A 205 -1.94 18.73 -11.62
C LYS A 205 -1.43 17.61 -10.68
N ALA A 206 -0.56 16.77 -11.20
CA ALA A 206 -0.05 15.57 -10.52
C ALA A 206 1.48 15.50 -10.64
N SER A 207 2.03 14.34 -11.02
CA SER A 207 3.47 14.11 -11.14
C SER A 207 4.13 15.08 -12.12
N SER A 208 4.95 16.01 -11.61
CA SER A 208 5.70 16.96 -12.44
C SER A 208 6.65 16.27 -13.42
N ALA A 209 7.31 15.18 -13.00
CA ALA A 209 8.26 14.47 -13.85
C ALA A 209 7.60 13.81 -15.08
N LEU A 210 6.43 13.19 -14.88
CA LEU A 210 5.65 12.62 -16.00
C LEU A 210 5.11 13.72 -16.90
N PHE A 211 4.61 14.80 -16.30
CA PHE A 211 4.12 15.96 -17.03
C PHE A 211 5.21 16.55 -17.93
N ASP A 212 6.41 16.78 -17.42
CA ASP A 212 7.53 17.32 -18.19
C ASP A 212 7.91 16.39 -19.36
N ALA A 213 7.89 15.07 -19.13
CA ALA A 213 8.12 14.09 -20.20
C ALA A 213 7.06 14.17 -21.30
N TYR A 214 5.78 14.31 -20.94
CA TYR A 214 4.69 14.46 -21.91
C TYR A 214 4.74 15.81 -22.64
N VAL A 215 5.08 16.90 -21.95
CA VAL A 215 5.31 18.22 -22.57
C VAL A 215 6.45 18.13 -23.58
N ALA A 216 7.55 17.46 -23.23
CA ALA A 216 8.67 17.26 -24.14
C ALA A 216 8.25 16.42 -25.36
N PHE A 217 7.40 15.41 -25.18
CA PHE A 217 6.85 14.61 -26.27
C PHE A 217 5.93 15.42 -27.19
N VAL A 218 5.02 16.21 -26.61
CA VAL A 218 4.12 17.12 -27.34
C VAL A 218 4.91 18.09 -28.21
N LYS A 219 6.01 18.66 -27.70
CA LYS A 219 6.87 19.59 -28.44
C LYS A 219 7.59 18.97 -29.65
N GLN A 220 7.62 17.64 -29.78
CA GLN A 220 8.18 16.96 -30.96
C GLN A 220 7.20 16.94 -32.14
N GLY A 221 5.96 17.42 -31.97
CA GLY A 221 4.95 17.45 -33.04
C GLY A 221 4.35 16.08 -33.36
N LYS A 222 4.46 15.12 -32.43
CA LYS A 222 3.85 13.79 -32.52
C LYS A 222 2.34 13.85 -32.36
N THR A 223 1.65 12.85 -32.91
CA THR A 223 0.20 12.76 -32.87
C THR A 223 -0.32 12.55 -31.45
N LEU A 224 -1.57 12.96 -31.18
CA LEU A 224 -2.23 12.68 -29.91
C LEU A 224 -2.34 11.18 -29.65
N ARG A 225 -2.54 10.35 -30.69
CA ARG A 225 -2.52 8.89 -30.59
C ARG A 225 -1.19 8.35 -30.06
N GLU A 226 -0.07 8.84 -30.58
CA GLU A 226 1.25 8.44 -30.09
C GLU A 226 1.49 8.89 -28.64
N LEU A 227 0.99 10.08 -28.25
CA LEU A 227 1.05 10.54 -26.86
C LEU A 227 0.20 9.67 -25.92
N ILE A 228 -1.01 9.29 -26.33
CA ILE A 228 -1.87 8.37 -25.58
C ILE A 228 -1.19 7.03 -25.40
N ARG A 229 -0.55 6.50 -26.46
CA ARG A 229 0.21 5.24 -26.38
C ARG A 229 1.36 5.35 -25.36
N LEU A 230 2.16 6.41 -25.44
CA LEU A 230 3.24 6.68 -24.47
C LEU A 230 2.69 6.79 -23.04
N PHE A 231 1.60 7.52 -22.86
CA PHE A 231 0.94 7.66 -21.55
C PHE A 231 0.53 6.30 -20.99
N ALA A 232 -0.14 5.48 -21.80
CA ALA A 232 -0.56 4.13 -21.40
C ALA A 232 0.63 3.24 -21.07
N GLU A 233 1.69 3.27 -21.88
CA GLU A 233 2.94 2.54 -21.61
C GLU A 233 3.54 2.91 -20.25
N LYS A 234 3.56 4.21 -19.91
CA LYS A 234 4.06 4.69 -18.61
C LYS A 234 3.13 4.38 -17.44
N GLN A 235 1.84 4.13 -17.66
CA GLN A 235 0.90 3.73 -16.61
C GLN A 235 0.93 2.22 -16.38
N VAL A 236 0.80 1.43 -17.45
CA VAL A 236 0.75 -0.03 -17.41
C VAL A 236 2.13 -0.61 -17.07
N GLY A 237 3.20 -0.04 -17.64
CA GLY A 237 4.59 -0.43 -17.41
C GLY A 237 5.26 0.29 -16.23
N ASN A 238 4.50 0.85 -15.28
CA ASN A 238 5.03 1.63 -14.15
C ASN A 238 5.66 0.74 -13.06
N GLY A 239 6.75 0.04 -13.40
CA GLY A 239 7.45 -0.89 -12.53
C GLY A 239 8.52 -1.65 -13.30
N VAL A 240 8.47 -2.98 -13.26
CA VAL A 240 9.41 -3.84 -14.01
C VAL A 240 8.68 -4.67 -15.06
N VAL A 241 9.19 -4.58 -16.29
CA VAL A 241 8.78 -5.41 -17.43
C VAL A 241 10.02 -6.15 -17.89
N GLY A 242 10.03 -7.47 -17.80
CA GLY A 242 11.20 -8.24 -18.16
C GLY A 242 11.13 -9.75 -17.93
N SER A 243 12.27 -10.37 -18.18
CA SER A 243 12.61 -11.75 -17.83
C SER A 243 12.63 -11.97 -16.31
N PRO A 244 12.59 -13.23 -15.84
CA PRO A 244 12.65 -13.55 -14.42
C PRO A 244 13.91 -13.02 -13.76
N GLU A 245 15.04 -13.08 -14.44
CA GLU A 245 16.32 -12.54 -13.98
C GLU A 245 16.24 -11.03 -13.79
N ARG A 246 15.68 -10.29 -14.77
CA ARG A 246 15.55 -8.83 -14.68
C ARG A 246 14.60 -8.40 -13.55
N VAL A 247 13.52 -9.13 -13.34
CA VAL A 247 12.60 -8.90 -12.23
C VAL A 247 13.32 -9.17 -10.91
N ALA A 248 14.01 -10.30 -10.78
CA ALA A 248 14.76 -10.65 -9.57
C ALA A 248 15.88 -9.63 -9.26
N ASP A 249 16.63 -9.19 -10.26
CA ASP A 249 17.66 -8.14 -10.14
C ASP A 249 17.06 -6.84 -9.58
N THR A 250 15.89 -6.45 -10.08
CA THR A 250 15.19 -5.24 -9.63
C THR A 250 14.75 -5.39 -8.18
N LEU A 251 14.10 -6.50 -7.80
CA LEU A 251 13.65 -6.74 -6.43
C LEU A 251 14.83 -6.76 -5.45
N GLU A 252 15.93 -7.40 -5.84
CA GLU A 252 17.17 -7.48 -5.05
C GLU A 252 17.82 -6.11 -4.86
N GLU A 253 17.89 -5.29 -5.91
CA GLU A 253 18.39 -3.91 -5.84
C GLU A 253 17.59 -3.08 -4.84
N TRP A 254 16.26 -3.11 -4.92
CA TRP A 254 15.38 -2.37 -4.00
C TRP A 254 15.58 -2.76 -2.54
N VAL A 255 15.79 -4.04 -2.26
CA VAL A 255 16.06 -4.51 -0.89
C VAL A 255 17.46 -4.10 -0.44
N ARG A 256 18.47 -4.29 -1.30
CA ARG A 256 19.88 -3.93 -1.02
C ARG A 256 20.07 -2.44 -0.76
N GLU A 257 19.33 -1.59 -1.48
CA GLU A 257 19.35 -0.14 -1.29
C GLU A 257 18.47 0.35 -0.14
N GLU A 258 17.94 -0.57 0.67
CA GLU A 258 17.05 -0.26 1.80
C GLU A 258 15.77 0.50 1.37
N GLY A 259 15.39 0.38 0.10
CA GLY A 259 14.19 0.98 -0.46
C GLY A 259 12.91 0.24 -0.03
N ALA A 260 13.02 -1.06 0.29
CA ALA A 260 11.92 -1.84 0.81
C ALA A 260 12.37 -3.08 1.59
N ASP A 261 11.51 -3.57 2.50
CA ASP A 261 11.61 -4.86 3.18
C ASP A 261 10.88 -5.97 2.39
N GLY A 262 10.09 -5.58 1.38
CA GLY A 262 9.31 -6.47 0.52
C GLY A 262 8.41 -5.66 -0.42
N PHE A 263 7.47 -6.31 -1.09
CA PHE A 263 6.70 -5.68 -2.17
C PHE A 263 5.22 -5.97 -2.09
N VAL A 264 4.42 -4.97 -2.44
CA VAL A 264 3.01 -5.15 -2.83
C VAL A 264 3.00 -5.24 -4.36
N LEU A 265 2.91 -6.47 -4.87
CA LEU A 265 2.97 -6.72 -6.31
C LEU A 265 1.62 -6.42 -6.97
N MET A 266 1.67 -5.65 -8.04
CA MET A 266 0.51 -5.33 -8.87
C MET A 266 0.69 -5.95 -10.25
N PHE A 267 -0.27 -6.77 -10.66
CA PHE A 267 -0.25 -7.45 -11.94
C PHE A 267 -1.30 -6.83 -12.86
N GLN A 268 -0.89 -6.50 -14.10
CA GLN A 268 -1.77 -5.87 -15.09
C GLN A 268 -2.81 -6.85 -15.66
N MET A 269 -2.55 -8.15 -15.55
CA MET A 269 -3.48 -9.22 -15.92
C MET A 269 -3.54 -10.24 -14.79
N LEU A 270 -4.74 -10.52 -14.30
CA LEU A 270 -5.00 -11.58 -13.33
C LEU A 270 -5.90 -12.65 -13.97
N PRO A 271 -5.66 -13.94 -13.70
CA PRO A 271 -4.63 -14.49 -12.80
C PRO A 271 -3.23 -14.62 -13.45
N THR A 272 -3.12 -14.52 -14.77
CA THR A 272 -1.93 -14.92 -15.54
C THR A 272 -0.64 -14.21 -15.11
N GLY A 273 -0.66 -12.92 -14.80
CA GLY A 273 0.55 -12.21 -14.32
C GLY A 273 1.03 -12.71 -12.95
N LEU A 274 0.11 -13.14 -12.08
CA LEU A 274 0.45 -13.79 -10.81
C LEU A 274 1.03 -15.19 -11.05
N GLU A 275 0.42 -15.96 -11.95
CA GLU A 275 0.92 -17.30 -12.32
C GLU A 275 2.33 -17.20 -12.90
N ASP A 276 2.57 -16.30 -13.86
CA ASP A 276 3.90 -16.04 -14.44
C ASP A 276 4.92 -15.68 -13.35
N PHE A 277 4.56 -14.84 -12.38
CA PHE A 277 5.46 -14.46 -11.28
C PHE A 277 5.81 -15.66 -10.40
N VAL A 278 4.81 -16.46 -10.02
CA VAL A 278 5.00 -17.64 -9.16
C VAL A 278 5.80 -18.74 -9.88
N GLU A 279 5.55 -18.96 -11.17
CA GLU A 279 6.21 -20.01 -11.93
C GLU A 279 7.61 -19.64 -12.40
N LEU A 280 7.86 -18.36 -12.69
CA LEU A 280 9.11 -17.92 -13.31
C LEU A 280 10.02 -17.16 -12.33
N VAL A 281 9.46 -16.21 -11.56
CA VAL A 281 10.26 -15.31 -10.70
C VAL A 281 10.57 -15.94 -9.35
N VAL A 282 9.59 -16.56 -8.69
CA VAL A 282 9.81 -17.17 -7.36
C VAL A 282 10.94 -18.21 -7.35
N PRO A 283 11.07 -19.11 -8.36
CA PRO A 283 12.21 -20.02 -8.42
C PRO A 283 13.55 -19.31 -8.58
N GLU A 284 13.61 -18.22 -9.36
CA GLU A 284 14.83 -17.43 -9.51
C GLU A 284 15.21 -16.71 -8.21
N LEU A 285 14.23 -16.15 -7.48
CA LEU A 285 14.47 -15.55 -6.15
C LEU A 285 14.97 -16.59 -5.13
N ARG A 286 14.44 -17.81 -5.16
CA ARG A 286 14.87 -18.93 -4.32
C ARG A 286 16.28 -19.41 -4.64
N LYS A 287 16.59 -19.56 -5.93
CA LYS A 287 17.94 -19.90 -6.42
C LYS A 287 18.99 -18.89 -5.93
N ARG A 288 18.62 -17.62 -5.79
CA ARG A 288 19.45 -16.54 -5.25
C ARG A 288 19.50 -16.49 -3.71
N GLY A 289 18.66 -17.26 -3.02
CA GLY A 289 18.58 -17.26 -1.56
C GLY A 289 17.90 -16.03 -0.95
N ILE A 290 17.16 -15.25 -1.75
CA ILE A 290 16.48 -14.01 -1.31
C ILE A 290 14.97 -14.19 -1.13
N PHE A 291 14.48 -15.43 -1.21
CA PHE A 291 13.09 -15.77 -0.91
C PHE A 291 13.00 -17.12 -0.20
N ARG A 292 12.03 -17.24 0.70
CA ARG A 292 11.82 -18.45 1.52
C ARG A 292 11.47 -19.69 0.69
N GLU A 293 11.95 -20.85 1.15
CA GLU A 293 11.60 -22.16 0.59
C GLU A 293 10.25 -22.69 1.13
N ALA A 294 9.99 -22.43 2.41
CA ALA A 294 8.77 -22.87 3.08
C ALA A 294 8.26 -21.80 4.06
N TYR A 295 7.02 -21.97 4.51
CA TYR A 295 6.47 -21.16 5.60
C TYR A 295 6.85 -21.78 6.95
N GLU A 296 7.39 -20.96 7.86
CA GLU A 296 7.83 -21.39 9.20
C GLU A 296 6.84 -21.04 10.32
N SER A 297 5.79 -20.30 9.98
CA SER A 297 4.72 -19.89 10.90
C SER A 297 3.37 -20.28 10.33
N THR A 298 2.33 -20.27 11.16
CA THR A 298 0.93 -20.38 10.73
C THR A 298 0.18 -19.05 10.82
N GLN A 299 0.88 -17.99 11.23
CA GLN A 299 0.32 -16.67 11.48
C GLN A 299 0.96 -15.61 10.58
N LEU A 300 0.17 -14.63 10.17
CA LEU A 300 0.64 -13.55 9.30
C LEU A 300 1.79 -12.75 9.94
N ARG A 301 1.75 -12.49 11.24
CA ARG A 301 2.86 -11.84 11.97
C ARG A 301 4.17 -12.61 11.83
N GLY A 302 4.14 -13.94 12.00
CA GLY A 302 5.33 -14.77 11.83
C GLY A 302 5.80 -14.84 10.38
N HIS A 303 4.89 -14.82 9.40
CA HIS A 303 5.27 -14.72 7.99
C HIS A 303 5.96 -13.42 7.59
N LEU A 304 5.72 -12.35 8.34
CA LEU A 304 6.26 -11.02 8.13
C LEU A 304 7.41 -10.68 9.08
N ASP A 305 7.76 -11.57 10.01
CA ASP A 305 8.76 -11.32 11.05
C ASP A 305 8.49 -10.02 11.83
N ILE A 306 7.26 -9.89 12.34
CA ILE A 306 6.79 -8.74 13.13
C ILE A 306 6.47 -9.23 14.55
N PRO A 307 6.84 -8.47 15.60
CA PRO A 307 6.64 -8.91 16.97
C PRO A 307 5.18 -9.15 17.35
N TYR A 308 5.01 -10.00 18.34
CA TYR A 308 3.74 -10.19 19.03
C TYR A 308 3.40 -8.92 19.84
N PRO A 309 2.18 -8.36 19.71
CA PRO A 309 1.78 -7.18 20.45
C PRO A 309 1.54 -7.53 21.92
N LYS A 310 2.28 -6.90 22.82
CA LYS A 310 2.08 -7.05 24.27
C LYS A 310 0.69 -6.57 24.67
N ASN A 311 0.01 -7.30 25.55
CA ASN A 311 -1.20 -6.79 26.17
C ASN A 311 -0.84 -5.65 27.11
N ARG A 312 -1.62 -4.56 27.11
CA ARG A 312 -1.42 -3.43 28.03
C ARG A 312 -1.63 -3.76 29.53
N TYR A 313 -2.29 -4.88 29.84
CA TYR A 313 -2.62 -5.30 31.20
C TYR A 313 -1.67 -6.37 31.76
N GLU A 314 -0.93 -7.11 30.92
CA GLU A 314 -0.03 -8.22 31.32
C GLU A 314 1.29 -7.74 31.98
N SER A 315 1.59 -6.45 31.93
CA SER A 315 2.82 -5.86 32.49
C SER A 315 2.57 -4.87 33.64
N LYS A 316 1.42 -4.96 34.31
CA LYS A 316 1.10 -4.20 35.52
C LYS A 316 1.12 -5.06 36.77
#